data_AF-A0A845JZH8-F1
#
_entry.id   AF-A0A845JZH8-F1
#
_cell.length_a   1.000
_cell.length_b   1.000
_cell.length_c   1.000
_cell.angle_alpha   90.00
_cell.angle_beta   90.00
_cell.angle_gamma   90.00
#
_symmetry.space_group_name_H-M   'P 1'
#
loop_
_entity.id
_entity.type
_entity.pdbx_description
1 polymer ?
#
loop_
_entity_poly.entity_id
_entity_poly.type
_entity_poly.pdbx_seq_one_letter_code
_entity_poly.pdbx_strand_id
1 'polypeptide(L)'
;MMDSSYRTMSVDANAAEQQRFMVRVYNWMTAGLAITGFMAFYVANSPAMMNIIFGNPVVPIVLIIAQIGLVFWLASRVMQMSASQATGVFMLYAGLTGITFSAIFMAYTSASIFSTFLVTAGTFGA
;
A
#
# COMPACT_ATOMS: atom_id res chain seq x y z
N MET A 1 39.48 14.82 22.57
CA MET A 1 38.22 15.60 22.60
C MET A 1 37.61 15.79 21.20
N MET A 2 38.36 16.17 20.17
CA MET A 2 37.83 16.33 18.78
C MET A 2 37.27 15.06 18.12
N ASP A 3 37.87 13.88 18.35
CA ASP A 3 37.39 12.59 17.78
C ASP A 3 36.00 12.18 18.30
N SER A 4 35.68 12.52 19.56
CA SER A 4 34.36 12.27 20.15
C SER A 4 33.29 13.14 19.49
N SER A 5 33.56 14.43 19.28
CA SER A 5 32.64 15.37 18.63
C SER A 5 32.39 15.04 17.14
N TYR A 6 33.42 14.56 16.42
CA TYR A 6 33.28 14.13 15.03
C TYR A 6 32.43 12.86 14.91
N ARG A 7 32.60 11.90 15.84
CA ARG A 7 31.78 10.70 15.93
C ARG A 7 30.31 11.04 16.23
N THR A 8 30.04 11.93 17.18
CA THR A 8 28.66 12.36 17.50
C THR A 8 27.99 13.02 16.29
N MET A 9 28.65 13.98 15.62
CA MET A 9 28.11 14.60 14.40
C MET A 9 27.85 13.59 13.27
N SER A 10 28.71 12.58 13.10
CA SER A 10 28.50 11.53 12.09
C SER A 10 27.32 10.60 12.42
N VAL A 11 27.11 10.28 13.70
CA VAL A 11 25.99 9.44 14.15
C VAL A 11 24.66 10.20 14.01
N ASP A 12 24.63 11.47 14.39
CA ASP A 12 23.45 12.34 14.26
C ASP A 12 23.07 12.56 12.78
N ALA A 13 24.07 12.72 11.89
CA ALA A 13 23.85 12.83 10.46
C ALA A 13 23.24 11.55 9.85
N ASN A 14 23.77 10.38 10.21
CA ASN A 14 23.24 9.09 9.78
C ASN A 14 21.79 8.87 10.26
N ALA A 15 21.50 9.22 11.52
CA ALA A 15 20.15 9.12 12.08
C ALA A 15 19.17 10.04 11.34
N ALA A 16 19.59 11.27 11.01
CA ALA A 16 18.76 12.21 10.25
C ALA A 16 18.45 11.71 8.83
N GLU A 17 19.40 11.09 8.14
CA GLU A 17 19.17 10.50 6.81
C GLU A 17 18.21 9.30 6.86
N GLN A 18 18.39 8.41 7.84
CA GLN A 18 17.48 7.27 8.05
C GLN A 18 16.06 7.74 8.33
N GLN A 19 15.88 8.78 9.16
CA GLN A 19 14.56 9.35 9.42
C GLN A 19 13.93 9.91 8.14
N ARG A 20 14.69 10.67 7.34
CA ARG A 20 14.20 11.21 6.04
C ARG A 20 13.83 10.10 5.07
N PHE A 21 14.59 9.00 5.05
CA PHE A 21 14.27 7.83 4.24
C PHE A 21 12.96 7.19 4.70
N MET A 22 12.78 6.95 6.00
CA MET A 22 11.55 6.36 6.54
C MET A 22 10.31 7.22 6.30
N VAL A 23 10.41 8.54 6.45
CA VAL A 23 9.30 9.46 6.11
C VAL A 23 8.87 9.31 4.65
N ARG A 24 9.82 9.14 3.71
CA ARG A 24 9.47 8.90 2.30
C ARG A 24 8.78 7.56 2.11
N VAL A 25 9.22 6.51 2.80
CA VAL A 25 8.58 5.18 2.75
C VAL A 25 7.15 5.27 3.28
N TYR A 26 6.94 5.94 4.41
CA TYR A 26 5.65 6.15 5.04
C TYR A 26 4.68 6.95 4.17
N ASN A 27 5.15 7.98 3.48
CA ASN A 27 4.35 8.70 2.49
C ASN A 27 3.85 7.79 1.35
N TRP A 28 4.70 6.89 0.84
CA TRP A 28 4.30 5.92 -0.19
C TRP A 28 3.31 4.88 0.34
N MET A 29 3.50 4.40 1.58
CA MET A 29 2.57 3.46 2.21
C MET A 29 1.21 4.10 2.44
N THR A 30 1.18 5.37 2.89
CA THR A 30 -0.06 6.14 3.04
C THR A 30 -0.79 6.30 1.71
N ALA A 31 -0.08 6.63 0.63
CA ALA A 31 -0.67 6.76 -0.70
C ALA A 31 -1.25 5.41 -1.21
N GLY A 32 -0.50 4.32 -1.07
CA GLY A 32 -0.95 2.98 -1.44
C GLY A 32 -2.17 2.54 -0.62
N LEU A 33 -2.16 2.79 0.68
CA LEU A 33 -3.29 2.53 1.56
C LEU A 33 -4.52 3.33 1.12
N ALA A 34 -4.39 4.64 0.90
CA ALA A 34 -5.47 5.51 0.45
C ALA A 34 -6.14 4.99 -0.83
N ILE A 35 -5.35 4.58 -1.83
CA ILE A 35 -5.86 3.98 -3.07
C ILE A 35 -6.57 2.66 -2.80
N THR A 36 -5.99 1.80 -1.96
CA THR A 36 -6.59 0.52 -1.57
C THR A 36 -7.96 0.72 -0.93
N GLY A 37 -8.06 1.62 0.05
CA GLY A 37 -9.31 1.94 0.73
C GLY A 37 -10.35 2.56 -0.21
N PHE A 38 -9.94 3.50 -1.06
CA PHE A 38 -10.82 4.11 -2.05
C PHE A 38 -11.41 3.08 -3.01
N MET A 39 -10.58 2.18 -3.57
CA MET A 39 -11.05 1.16 -4.50
C MET A 39 -11.95 0.13 -3.81
N ALA A 40 -11.61 -0.28 -2.58
CA ALA A 40 -12.44 -1.17 -1.79
C ALA A 40 -13.83 -0.56 -1.52
N PHE A 41 -13.87 0.71 -1.12
CA PHE A 41 -15.10 1.46 -0.91
C PHE A 41 -15.91 1.61 -2.20
N TYR A 42 -15.25 1.96 -3.32
CA TYR A 42 -15.91 2.15 -4.61
C TYR A 42 -16.61 0.86 -5.08
N VAL A 43 -15.90 -0.28 -5.03
CA VAL A 43 -16.48 -1.58 -5.39
C VAL A 43 -17.59 -1.98 -4.43
N ALA A 44 -17.38 -1.80 -3.12
CA ALA A 44 -18.37 -2.13 -2.09
C ALA A 44 -19.71 -1.41 -2.27
N ASN A 45 -19.68 -0.18 -2.77
CA ASN A 45 -20.87 0.64 -2.97
C ASN A 45 -21.48 0.52 -4.39
N SER A 46 -20.93 -0.35 -5.24
CA SER A 46 -21.44 -0.56 -6.60
C SER A 46 -21.96 -2.00 -6.76
N PRO A 47 -23.29 -2.22 -6.80
CA PRO A 47 -23.87 -3.55 -6.98
C PRO A 47 -23.40 -4.25 -8.25
N ALA A 48 -23.21 -3.50 -9.34
CA ALA A 48 -22.70 -4.03 -10.60
C ALA A 48 -21.26 -4.55 -10.45
N MET A 49 -20.37 -3.77 -9.83
CA MET A 49 -18.98 -4.20 -9.61
C MET A 49 -18.91 -5.39 -8.65
N MET A 50 -19.72 -5.38 -7.60
CA MET A 50 -19.81 -6.48 -6.65
C MET A 50 -20.25 -7.78 -7.34
N ASN A 51 -21.22 -7.71 -8.26
CA ASN A 51 -21.65 -8.87 -9.03
C ASN A 51 -20.56 -9.34 -10.02
N ILE A 52 -19.88 -8.43 -10.70
CA ILE A 52 -18.75 -8.79 -11.60
C ILE A 52 -17.65 -9.53 -10.83
N ILE A 53 -17.30 -9.05 -9.64
CA ILE A 53 -16.16 -9.56 -8.88
C ILE A 53 -16.53 -10.81 -8.09
N PHE A 54 -17.70 -10.85 -7.45
CA PHE A 54 -18.08 -11.93 -6.52
C PHE A 54 -19.26 -12.78 -6.99
N GLY A 55 -19.91 -12.43 -8.10
CA GLY A 55 -20.95 -13.25 -8.73
C GLY A 55 -20.40 -14.50 -9.42
N ASN A 56 -19.10 -14.52 -9.73
CA ASN A 56 -18.40 -15.70 -10.24
C ASN A 56 -17.20 -16.03 -9.33
N PRO A 57 -17.13 -17.24 -8.73
CA PRO A 57 -16.05 -17.61 -7.82
C PRO A 57 -14.66 -17.65 -8.45
N VAL A 58 -14.55 -17.66 -9.78
CA VAL A 58 -13.26 -17.65 -10.49
C VAL A 58 -12.61 -16.26 -10.46
N VAL A 59 -13.38 -15.18 -10.47
CA VAL A 59 -12.85 -13.82 -10.60
C VAL A 59 -11.96 -13.41 -9.41
N PRO A 60 -12.34 -13.66 -8.14
CA PRO A 60 -11.47 -13.36 -7.00
C PRO A 60 -10.17 -14.16 -7.02
N ILE A 61 -10.22 -15.43 -7.49
CA ILE A 61 -9.02 -16.28 -7.63
C ILE A 61 -8.07 -15.67 -8.66
N VAL A 62 -8.59 -15.23 -9.81
CA VAL A 62 -7.79 -14.56 -10.85
C VAL A 62 -7.17 -13.27 -10.32
N LEU A 63 -7.92 -12.46 -9.55
CA LEU A 63 -7.38 -11.25 -8.93
C LEU A 63 -6.21 -11.55 -7.98
N ILE A 64 -6.34 -12.59 -7.14
CA ILE A 64 -5.28 -13.02 -6.23
C ILE A 64 -4.04 -13.49 -7.01
N ILE A 65 -4.21 -14.30 -8.06
CA ILE A 65 -3.10 -14.74 -8.90
C ILE A 65 -2.44 -13.54 -9.59
N ALA A 66 -3.23 -12.60 -10.10
CA ALA A 66 -2.71 -11.39 -10.73
C ALA A 66 -1.89 -10.53 -9.76
N GLN A 67 -2.35 -10.36 -8.52
CA GLN A 67 -1.61 -9.65 -7.47
C GLN A 67 -0.28 -10.33 -7.14
N ILE A 68 -0.29 -11.65 -6.94
CA ILE A 68 0.91 -12.43 -6.67
C ILE A 68 1.90 -12.30 -7.83
N GLY A 69 1.43 -12.48 -9.07
CA GLY A 69 2.24 -12.31 -10.27
C GLY A 69 2.85 -10.91 -10.40
N LEU A 70 2.06 -9.87 -10.09
CA LEU A 70 2.50 -8.48 -10.13
C LEU A 70 3.60 -8.20 -9.10
N VAL A 71 3.46 -8.72 -7.88
CA VAL A 71 4.48 -8.57 -6.82
C VAL A 71 5.76 -9.30 -7.18
N PHE A 72 5.68 -10.54 -7.69
CA PHE A 72 6.87 -11.26 -8.13
C PHE A 72 7.59 -10.53 -9.28
N TRP A 73 6.83 -10.01 -10.23
CA TRP A 73 7.39 -9.24 -11.33
C TRP A 73 8.04 -7.94 -10.85
N LEU A 74 7.37 -7.18 -9.98
CA LEU A 74 7.93 -5.98 -9.37
C LEU A 74 9.21 -6.31 -8.60
N ALA A 75 9.19 -7.31 -7.70
CA ALA A 75 10.34 -7.69 -6.89
C ALA A 75 11.54 -8.12 -7.73
N SER A 76 11.32 -8.88 -8.81
CA SER A 76 12.40 -9.35 -9.69
C SER A 76 13.01 -8.26 -10.58
N ARG A 77 12.23 -7.20 -10.89
CA ARG A 77 12.64 -6.18 -11.87
C ARG A 77 12.84 -4.79 -11.29
N VAL A 78 12.51 -4.55 -10.01
CA VAL A 78 12.57 -3.21 -9.39
C VAL A 78 13.93 -2.54 -9.54
N MET A 79 15.03 -3.30 -9.47
CA MET A 79 16.40 -2.77 -9.64
C MET A 79 16.72 -2.30 -11.06
N GLN A 80 15.91 -2.72 -12.04
CA GLN A 80 16.05 -2.40 -13.46
C GLN A 80 14.98 -1.43 -13.96
N MET A 81 14.06 -1.01 -13.09
CA MET A 81 12.94 -0.12 -13.42
C MET A 81 13.29 1.33 -13.08
N SER A 82 12.73 2.27 -13.83
CA SER A 82 12.72 3.67 -13.38
C SER A 82 11.87 3.79 -12.12
N ALA A 83 12.14 4.81 -11.30
CA ALA A 83 11.32 5.10 -10.12
C ALA A 83 9.83 5.27 -10.50
N SER A 84 9.53 5.94 -11.62
CA SER A 84 8.16 6.13 -12.09
C SER A 84 7.47 4.83 -12.48
N GLN A 85 8.18 3.88 -13.10
CA GLN A 85 7.64 2.56 -13.44
C GLN A 85 7.33 1.76 -12.18
N ALA A 86 8.27 1.71 -11.23
CA ALA A 86 8.08 1.00 -9.97
C ALA A 86 6.88 1.59 -9.18
N THR A 87 6.77 2.92 -9.13
CA THR A 87 5.62 3.61 -8.55
C THR A 87 4.31 3.24 -9.24
N GLY A 88 4.24 3.31 -10.58
CA GLY A 88 3.02 2.99 -11.31
C GLY A 88 2.53 1.56 -11.05
N VAL A 89 3.46 0.62 -10.95
CA VAL A 89 3.18 -0.79 -10.69
C VAL A 89 2.74 -1.02 -9.25
N PHE A 90 3.38 -0.34 -8.29
CA PHE A 90 2.93 -0.32 -6.91
C PHE A 90 1.50 0.25 -6.77
N MET A 91 1.17 1.32 -7.49
CA MET A 91 -0.18 1.90 -7.47
C MET A 91 -1.22 0.97 -8.11
N LEU A 92 -0.87 0.28 -9.20
CA LEU A 92 -1.72 -0.75 -9.79
C LEU A 92 -1.96 -1.90 -8.81
N TYR A 93 -0.91 -2.37 -8.14
CA TYR A 93 -1.01 -3.38 -7.10
C TYR A 93 -1.95 -2.94 -5.96
N ALA A 94 -1.79 -1.71 -5.46
CA ALA A 94 -2.65 -1.14 -4.43
C ALA A 94 -4.12 -1.07 -4.88
N GLY A 95 -4.38 -0.65 -6.12
CA GLY A 95 -5.73 -0.61 -6.69
C GLY A 95 -6.38 -2.00 -6.77
N LEU A 96 -5.66 -2.98 -7.32
CA LEU A 96 -6.12 -4.39 -7.38
C LEU A 96 -6.36 -4.97 -5.99
N THR A 97 -5.51 -4.62 -5.02
CA THR A 97 -5.66 -4.98 -3.60
C THR A 97 -6.95 -4.40 -3.04
N GLY A 98 -7.25 -3.13 -3.32
CA GLY A 98 -8.52 -2.53 -2.90
C GLY A 98 -9.74 -3.23 -3.49
N ILE A 99 -9.71 -3.52 -4.80
CA ILE A 99 -10.78 -4.27 -5.47
C ILE A 99 -11.00 -5.64 -4.82
N THR A 100 -9.93 -6.35 -4.48
CA THR A 100 -10.04 -7.67 -3.82
C THR A 100 -10.55 -7.54 -2.38
N PHE A 101 -10.09 -6.51 -1.67
CA PHE A 101 -10.46 -6.24 -0.27
C PHE A 101 -11.86 -5.66 -0.11
N SER A 102 -12.57 -5.30 -1.18
CA SER A 102 -13.98 -4.93 -1.08
C SER A 102 -14.83 -6.05 -0.47
N ALA A 103 -14.35 -7.31 -0.51
CA ALA A 103 -14.96 -8.44 0.18
C ALA A 103 -15.13 -8.21 1.70
N ILE A 104 -14.24 -7.43 2.31
CA ILE A 104 -14.28 -7.12 3.74
C ILE A 104 -15.58 -6.39 4.11
N PHE A 105 -16.12 -5.55 3.22
CA PHE A 105 -17.40 -4.85 3.43
C PHE A 105 -18.61 -5.79 3.46
N MET A 106 -18.47 -7.03 2.99
CA MET A 106 -19.54 -8.04 3.09
C MET A 106 -19.54 -8.76 4.45
N ALA A 107 -18.41 -8.73 5.17
CA ALA A 107 -18.23 -9.47 6.44
C ALA A 107 -18.23 -8.55 7.67
N TYR A 108 -17.84 -7.28 7.53
CA TYR A 108 -17.66 -6.34 8.63
C TYR A 108 -18.50 -5.07 8.45
N THR A 109 -18.76 -4.37 9.56
CA THR A 109 -19.50 -3.09 9.53
C THR A 109 -18.62 -1.96 8.98
N SER A 110 -19.26 -0.97 8.37
CA SER A 110 -18.58 0.24 7.87
C SER A 110 -17.85 0.99 8.97
N ALA A 111 -18.40 1.05 10.19
CA ALA A 111 -17.78 1.67 11.34
C ALA A 111 -16.44 0.99 11.71
N SER A 112 -16.43 -0.35 11.79
CA SER A 112 -15.21 -1.11 12.07
C SER A 112 -14.16 -0.87 10.98
N ILE A 113 -14.54 -1.00 9.71
CA ILE A 113 -13.62 -0.81 8.58
C ILE A 113 -13.01 0.60 8.57
N PHE A 114 -13.86 1.63 8.72
CA PHE A 114 -13.40 3.02 8.72
C PHE A 114 -12.45 3.33 9.87
N SER A 115 -12.75 2.85 11.08
CA SER A 115 -11.89 3.04 12.25
C SER A 115 -10.52 2.37 12.07
N THR A 116 -10.47 1.13 11.60
CA THR A 116 -9.21 0.41 11.32
C THR A 116 -8.41 1.15 10.25
N PHE A 117 -9.06 1.62 9.19
CA PHE A 117 -8.39 2.32 8.11
C PHE A 117 -7.82 3.67 8.55
N LEU A 118 -8.59 4.47 9.31
CA LEU A 118 -8.14 5.74 9.85
C LEU A 118 -6.95 5.59 10.81
N VAL A 119 -7.01 4.62 11.73
CA VAL A 119 -5.89 4.35 12.64
C VAL A 119 -4.64 3.97 11.86
N THR A 120 -4.78 3.08 10.87
CA THR A 120 -3.64 2.64 10.05
C THR A 120 -3.07 3.78 9.19
N ALA A 121 -3.94 4.56 8.55
CA ALA A 121 -3.54 5.71 7.74
C ALA A 121 -2.90 6.81 8.60
N GLY A 122 -3.40 7.04 9.81
CA GLY A 122 -2.79 7.95 10.79
C GLY A 122 -1.39 7.51 11.18
N THR A 123 -1.18 6.22 11.42
CA THR A 123 0.15 5.69 11.77
C THR A 123 1.17 5.81 10.62
N PHE A 124 0.76 5.56 9.38
CA PHE A 124 1.64 5.74 8.22
C PHE A 124 1.79 7.20 7.80
N GLY A 125 0.86 8.08 8.17
CA GLY A 125 0.87 9.50 7.79
C GLY A 125 1.49 10.44 8.82
N ALA A 126 1.81 9.95 10.02
CA ALA A 126 2.43 10.70 11.13
C ALA A 126 3.96 10.66 11.08
#